data_AF-A0A956DZ42-F1
#
_entry.id   AF-A0A956DZ42-F1
#
_cell.length_a   1.000
_cell.length_b   1.000
_cell.length_c   1.000
_cell.angle_alpha   90.00
_cell.angle_beta   90.00
_cell.angle_gamma   90.00
#
_symmetry.space_group_name_H-M   'P 1'
#
loop_
_entity.id
_entity.type
_entity.pdbx_description
1 polymer ?
#
loop_
_entity_poly.entity_id
_entity_poly.type
_entity_poly.pdbx_seq_one_letter_code
_entity_poly.pdbx_strand_id
1 'polypeptide(L)'
;RWESRFRGLSASDPEPFEPLPLSWNLAFGGTDHRPPGWDHASRLPHPGGPVPYVLNPSGQGFIYDVEQAEGRSLPQIELPGALVRDPGDRPVPAGFAPCPNLMALRAAAIVGEGLSLQSASMREELDKHLDLQHHVAPSCVFPSLAVDERITVLGLGTRPVVVVPRCPSSLRLPGRSARCRLRDVHIDADHAVARLTWTFGRRFDREAPPRRLTLEMAA
;
A
#
# COMPACT_ATOMS: atom_id res chain seq x y z
N ARG A 1 5.52 22.76 -4.86
CA ARG A 1 6.09 22.60 -6.24
C ARG A 1 7.60 22.74 -6.18
N TRP A 2 8.35 22.40 -7.23
CA TRP A 2 9.77 22.72 -7.32
C TRP A 2 9.98 24.16 -7.77
N GLU A 3 10.95 24.85 -7.17
CA GLU A 3 11.33 26.22 -7.50
C GLU A 3 12.83 26.31 -7.71
N SER A 4 13.26 27.08 -8.72
CA SER A 4 14.66 27.39 -8.90
C SER A 4 15.12 28.35 -7.81
N ARG A 5 16.16 27.95 -7.08
CA ARG A 5 16.86 28.78 -6.10
C ARG A 5 18.34 28.85 -6.46
N PHE A 6 19.07 29.76 -5.81
CA PHE A 6 20.50 30.00 -6.07
C PHE A 6 21.39 28.73 -6.01
N ARG A 7 20.95 27.67 -5.33
CA ARG A 7 21.67 26.38 -5.21
C ARG A 7 21.02 25.23 -5.99
N GLY A 8 20.21 25.53 -7.00
CA GLY A 8 19.45 24.54 -7.77
C GLY A 8 17.98 24.47 -7.36
N LEU A 9 17.32 23.37 -7.70
CA LEU A 9 15.91 23.18 -7.40
C LEU A 9 15.69 22.82 -5.93
N SER A 10 14.65 23.40 -5.33
CA SER A 10 14.17 22.99 -4.01
C SER A 10 12.65 22.98 -3.97
N ALA A 11 12.09 22.26 -3.01
CA ALA A 11 10.66 22.37 -2.72
C ALA A 11 10.31 23.82 -2.35
N SER A 12 9.16 24.28 -2.85
CA SER A 12 8.54 25.53 -2.42
C SER A 12 8.15 25.43 -0.95
N ASP A 13 7.90 26.59 -0.33
CA ASP A 13 7.23 26.62 0.96
C ASP A 13 5.83 26.00 0.80
N PRO A 14 5.30 25.31 1.84
CA PRO A 14 3.98 24.70 1.78
C PRO A 14 2.91 25.79 1.65
N GLU A 15 2.05 25.65 0.65
CA GLU A 15 0.90 26.54 0.47
C GLU A 15 -0.23 26.12 1.40
N PRO A 16 -1.04 27.07 1.92
CA PRO A 16 -2.27 26.73 2.63
C PRO A 16 -3.17 25.84 1.77
N PHE A 17 -3.71 24.78 2.36
CA PHE A 17 -4.59 23.84 1.68
C PHE A 17 -5.83 23.54 2.54
N GLU A 18 -6.94 23.26 1.87
CA GLU A 18 -8.12 22.70 2.51
C GLU A 18 -7.91 21.22 2.82
N PRO A 19 -8.61 20.65 3.82
CA PRO A 19 -8.49 19.23 4.15
C PRO A 19 -8.52 18.32 2.90
N LEU A 20 -7.46 17.56 2.71
CA LEU A 20 -7.29 16.68 1.55
C LEU A 20 -7.74 15.26 1.89
N PRO A 21 -8.38 14.54 0.94
CA PRO A 21 -8.68 13.13 1.14
C PRO A 21 -7.38 12.33 1.20
N LEU A 22 -7.33 11.32 2.07
CA LEU A 22 -6.31 10.29 1.99
C LEU A 22 -6.50 9.56 0.66
N SER A 23 -5.61 9.79 -0.31
CA SER A 23 -5.75 9.28 -1.67
C SER A 23 -4.39 8.97 -2.29
N TRP A 24 -4.33 7.87 -3.02
CA TRP A 24 -3.14 7.45 -3.75
C TRP A 24 -2.76 8.41 -4.89
N ASN A 25 -3.70 9.23 -5.37
CA ASN A 25 -3.41 10.25 -6.37
C ASN A 25 -2.54 11.39 -5.81
N LEU A 26 -2.57 11.58 -4.49
CA LEU A 26 -1.80 12.59 -3.80
C LEU A 26 -0.44 12.08 -3.32
N ALA A 27 -0.22 10.76 -3.38
CA ALA A 27 1.02 10.10 -3.03
C ALA A 27 2.04 10.14 -4.17
N PHE A 28 3.31 9.83 -3.86
CA PHE A 28 4.37 9.78 -4.88
C PHE A 28 4.00 8.84 -6.03
N GLY A 29 4.31 9.25 -7.26
CA GLY A 29 4.10 8.50 -8.48
C GLY A 29 3.61 9.39 -9.62
N GLY A 30 2.75 8.84 -10.47
CA GLY A 30 2.22 9.54 -11.64
C GLY A 30 2.81 9.04 -12.94
N THR A 31 2.46 9.72 -14.02
CA THR A 31 2.94 9.43 -15.36
C THR A 31 3.55 10.69 -15.93
N ASP A 32 4.78 10.60 -16.41
CA ASP A 32 5.48 11.72 -17.05
C ASP A 32 5.79 11.40 -18.52
N HIS A 33 6.20 12.39 -19.31
CA HIS A 33 6.46 12.17 -20.73
C HIS A 33 7.96 12.06 -21.03
N ARG A 34 8.37 10.97 -21.67
CA ARG A 34 9.72 10.80 -22.23
C ARG A 34 9.76 11.36 -23.66
N PRO A 35 10.71 12.23 -24.02
CA PRO A 35 10.88 12.68 -25.40
C PRO A 35 11.34 11.54 -26.32
N PRO A 36 11.06 11.61 -27.64
CA PRO A 36 11.66 10.71 -28.61
C PRO A 36 13.19 10.80 -28.58
N GLY A 37 13.87 9.67 -28.80
CA GLY A 37 15.33 9.66 -28.75
C GLY A 37 15.92 8.26 -28.77
N TRP A 38 17.23 8.18 -28.62
CA TRP A 38 17.93 6.90 -28.54
C TRP A 38 17.68 6.23 -27.19
N ASP A 39 17.24 4.97 -27.20
CA ASP A 39 17.06 4.19 -25.98
C ASP A 39 18.28 3.31 -25.73
N HIS A 40 19.07 3.65 -24.70
CA HIS A 40 20.29 2.94 -24.38
C HIS A 40 20.04 1.49 -23.94
N ALA A 41 18.85 1.20 -23.39
CA ALA A 41 18.47 -0.15 -22.95
C ALA A 41 18.19 -1.08 -24.14
N SER A 42 17.32 -0.66 -25.07
CA SER A 42 16.98 -1.46 -26.26
C SER A 42 17.96 -1.29 -27.43
N ARG A 43 18.83 -0.28 -27.39
CA ARG A 43 19.71 0.14 -28.50
C ARG A 43 18.97 0.46 -29.80
N LEU A 44 17.77 1.02 -29.67
CA LEU A 44 16.91 1.40 -30.79
C LEU A 44 16.36 2.83 -30.58
N PRO A 45 15.96 3.53 -31.64
CA PRO A 45 15.17 4.75 -31.51
C PRO A 45 13.84 4.45 -30.80
N HIS A 46 13.54 5.20 -29.74
CA HIS A 46 12.26 5.15 -29.03
C HIS A 46 11.39 6.34 -29.47
N PRO A 47 10.10 6.11 -29.77
CA PRO A 47 9.19 7.15 -30.26
C PRO A 47 8.78 8.19 -29.19
N GLY A 48 9.40 8.19 -28.00
CA GLY A 48 8.90 8.90 -26.82
C GLY A 48 7.58 8.32 -26.30
N GLY A 49 6.96 9.00 -25.34
CA GLY A 49 5.63 8.66 -24.82
C GLY A 49 5.51 8.73 -23.30
N PRO A 50 4.31 8.41 -22.77
CA PRO A 50 4.06 8.38 -21.34
C PRO A 50 4.87 7.27 -20.65
N VAL A 51 5.51 7.63 -19.55
CA VAL A 51 6.27 6.75 -18.67
C VAL A 51 5.58 6.77 -17.30
N PRO A 52 4.82 5.73 -16.95
CA PRO A 52 4.21 5.63 -15.64
C PRO A 52 5.26 5.24 -14.59
N TYR A 53 5.18 5.86 -13.41
CA TYR A 53 5.87 5.34 -12.23
C TYR A 53 5.20 4.05 -11.79
N VAL A 54 5.95 2.95 -11.91
CA VAL A 54 5.42 1.57 -11.85
C VAL A 54 4.64 1.29 -10.55
N LEU A 55 5.06 1.85 -9.41
CA LEU A 55 4.42 1.55 -8.12
C LEU A 55 3.09 2.29 -7.92
N ASN A 56 2.91 3.45 -8.57
CA ASN A 56 1.69 4.25 -8.44
C ASN A 56 1.49 5.17 -9.66
N PRO A 57 1.00 4.64 -10.80
CA PRO A 57 0.87 5.41 -12.04
C PRO A 57 -0.10 6.61 -11.96
N SER A 58 -1.03 6.58 -11.00
CA SER A 58 -2.03 7.64 -10.78
C SER A 58 -1.61 8.68 -9.75
N GLY A 59 -0.46 8.49 -9.10
CA GLY A 59 0.10 9.44 -8.13
C GLY A 59 0.58 10.74 -8.76
N GLN A 60 1.37 11.49 -7.99
CA GLN A 60 1.98 12.74 -8.43
C GLN A 60 3.42 12.90 -7.94
N GLY A 61 4.18 13.76 -8.61
CA GLY A 61 5.57 14.07 -8.26
C GLY A 61 6.64 13.23 -8.96
N PHE A 62 6.26 12.21 -9.75
CA PHE A 62 7.20 11.55 -10.64
C PHE A 62 7.58 12.48 -11.80
N ILE A 63 8.90 12.62 -11.98
CA ILE A 63 9.52 13.44 -13.03
C ILE A 63 10.53 12.54 -13.73
N TYR A 64 10.29 12.23 -14.99
CA TYR A 64 11.16 11.39 -15.81
C TYR A 64 12.48 12.11 -16.11
N ASP A 65 12.38 13.39 -16.50
CA ASP A 65 13.51 14.25 -16.81
C ASP A 65 13.61 15.37 -15.75
N VAL A 66 14.60 15.26 -14.86
CA VAL A 66 14.80 16.19 -13.74
C VAL A 66 15.10 17.62 -14.19
N GLU A 67 15.56 17.82 -15.43
CA GLU A 67 15.79 19.16 -15.99
C GLU A 67 14.47 19.91 -16.20
N GLN A 68 13.35 19.18 -16.31
CA GLN A 68 12.00 19.73 -16.44
C GLN A 68 11.24 19.81 -15.11
N ALA A 69 11.96 19.70 -13.99
CA ALA A 69 11.33 19.64 -12.68
C ALA A 69 10.78 20.98 -12.19
N GLU A 70 11.31 22.13 -12.65
CA GLU A 70 10.85 23.45 -12.21
C GLU A 70 9.33 23.63 -12.42
N GLY A 71 8.64 24.11 -11.39
CA GLY A 71 7.19 24.30 -11.39
C GLY A 71 6.37 23.02 -11.21
N ARG A 72 6.96 21.83 -11.30
CA ARG A 72 6.25 20.55 -11.10
C ARG A 72 5.82 20.39 -9.64
N SER A 73 4.65 19.80 -9.42
CA SER A 73 4.12 19.53 -8.08
C SER A 73 4.90 18.43 -7.35
N LEU A 74 5.01 18.54 -6.03
CA LEU A 74 5.45 17.44 -5.16
C LEU A 74 4.24 16.57 -4.77
N PRO A 75 4.43 15.32 -4.32
CA PRO A 75 3.38 14.62 -3.60
C PRO A 75 2.93 15.42 -2.37
N GLN A 76 1.67 15.22 -2.00
CA GLN A 76 1.07 15.82 -0.79
C GLN A 76 0.95 14.77 0.33
N ILE A 77 1.12 13.48 0.02
CA ILE A 77 1.15 12.39 0.98
C ILE A 77 2.48 11.65 0.83
N GLU A 78 3.25 11.64 1.92
CA GLU A 78 4.59 11.06 1.98
C GLU A 78 4.76 10.23 3.26
N LEU A 79 5.72 9.30 3.25
CA LEU A 79 6.14 8.62 4.47
C LEU A 79 7.09 9.54 5.24
N PRO A 80 6.91 9.73 6.56
CA PRO A 80 7.80 10.60 7.35
C PRO A 80 9.29 10.25 7.26
N GLY A 81 9.62 8.97 7.01
CA GLY A 81 10.99 8.48 6.84
C GLY A 81 11.53 8.52 5.42
N ALA A 82 10.73 8.90 4.42
CA ALA A 82 11.09 8.87 3.01
C ALA A 82 10.50 10.08 2.26
N LEU A 83 10.82 11.27 2.74
CA LEU A 83 10.41 12.53 2.12
C LEU A 83 11.13 12.76 0.78
N VAL A 84 10.42 13.32 -0.19
CA VAL A 84 10.96 13.82 -1.45
C VAL A 84 11.70 15.13 -1.18
N ARG A 85 13.03 15.11 -1.37
CA ARG A 85 13.92 16.26 -1.19
C ARG A 85 14.64 16.65 -2.46
N ASP A 86 14.74 15.74 -3.41
CA ASP A 86 15.32 15.94 -4.74
C ASP A 86 14.33 15.51 -5.85
N PRO A 87 14.26 16.19 -7.01
CA PRO A 87 13.42 15.77 -8.13
C PRO A 87 13.72 14.35 -8.67
N GLY A 88 14.94 13.88 -8.46
CA GLY A 88 15.40 12.54 -8.78
C GLY A 88 14.99 11.48 -7.76
N ASP A 89 14.47 11.86 -6.59
CA ASP A 89 14.03 10.90 -5.56
C ASP A 89 12.91 9.99 -6.09
N ARG A 90 12.91 8.73 -5.64
CA ARG A 90 11.92 7.71 -6.02
C ARG A 90 11.40 6.96 -4.79
N PRO A 91 10.83 7.65 -3.77
CA PRO A 91 10.37 6.98 -2.58
C PRO A 91 9.18 6.05 -2.87
N VAL A 92 8.96 5.09 -1.98
CA VAL A 92 7.78 4.23 -2.03
C VAL A 92 6.53 5.09 -1.82
N PRO A 93 5.49 4.98 -2.69
CA PRO A 93 4.24 5.69 -2.53
C PRO A 93 3.60 5.43 -1.15
N ALA A 94 3.17 6.50 -0.49
CA ALA A 94 2.58 6.46 0.85
C ALA A 94 1.05 6.49 0.81
N GLY A 95 0.37 5.74 1.68
CA GLY A 95 -1.08 5.82 1.77
C GLY A 95 -1.68 4.96 2.87
N PHE A 96 -2.75 5.47 3.47
CA PHE A 96 -3.62 4.76 4.42
C PHE A 96 -5.03 4.51 3.86
N ALA A 97 -5.32 5.02 2.66
CA ALA A 97 -6.55 4.77 1.95
C ALA A 97 -6.59 3.34 1.39
N PRO A 98 -7.79 2.78 1.11
CA PRO A 98 -7.90 1.54 0.35
C PRO A 98 -7.01 1.59 -0.89
N CYS A 99 -6.07 0.64 -0.95
CA CYS A 99 -5.06 0.60 -1.99
C CYS A 99 -5.71 0.07 -3.28
N PRO A 100 -5.71 0.85 -4.39
CA PRO A 100 -6.26 0.41 -5.65
C PRO A 100 -5.40 -0.74 -6.23
N ASN A 101 -5.58 -1.07 -7.51
CA ASN A 101 -4.83 -2.15 -8.17
C ASN A 101 -3.35 -1.79 -8.44
N LEU A 102 -2.60 -1.44 -7.38
CA LEU A 102 -1.17 -1.22 -7.36
C LEU A 102 -0.44 -2.54 -7.07
N MET A 103 -0.54 -3.49 -8.01
CA MET A 103 0.13 -4.80 -7.85
C MET A 103 1.64 -4.65 -7.69
N ALA A 104 2.27 -3.75 -8.44
CA ALA A 104 3.72 -3.57 -8.40
C ALA A 104 4.20 -3.05 -7.02
N LEU A 105 3.44 -2.17 -6.37
CA LEU A 105 3.71 -1.74 -4.99
C LEU A 105 3.74 -2.93 -4.03
N ARG A 106 2.79 -3.85 -4.16
CA ARG A 106 2.70 -5.04 -3.31
C ARG A 106 3.78 -6.06 -3.64
N ALA A 107 4.05 -6.28 -4.93
CA ALA A 107 5.10 -7.18 -5.38
C ALA A 107 6.49 -6.73 -4.90
N ALA A 108 6.77 -5.42 -4.97
CA ALA A 108 8.03 -4.85 -4.48
C ALA A 108 8.26 -5.13 -2.99
N ALA A 109 7.20 -5.08 -2.17
CA ALA A 109 7.30 -5.36 -0.74
C ALA A 109 7.54 -6.86 -0.43
N ILE A 110 7.12 -7.78 -1.30
CA ILE A 110 7.31 -9.22 -1.13
C ILE A 110 8.71 -9.64 -1.60
N VAL A 111 9.14 -9.11 -2.74
CA VAL A 111 10.36 -9.55 -3.44
C VAL A 111 11.61 -8.81 -2.93
N GLY A 112 11.48 -7.63 -2.32
CA GLY A 112 12.59 -6.80 -1.87
C GLY A 112 13.26 -6.00 -3.00
N GLU A 113 14.22 -5.13 -2.66
CA GLU A 113 14.95 -4.31 -3.64
C GLU A 113 15.86 -5.19 -4.51
N GLY A 114 15.41 -5.41 -5.75
CA GLY A 114 16.22 -6.00 -6.80
C GLY A 114 15.54 -7.20 -7.42
N LEU A 115 14.62 -6.99 -8.37
CA LEU A 115 14.30 -8.00 -9.38
C LEU A 115 13.51 -7.44 -10.56
N SER A 116 13.87 -7.96 -11.74
CA SER A 116 13.21 -7.77 -13.01
C SER A 116 11.98 -8.68 -13.10
N LEU A 117 10.80 -8.13 -13.43
CA LEU A 117 9.50 -8.81 -13.53
C LEU A 117 9.39 -9.84 -14.69
N GLN A 118 10.52 -10.29 -15.27
CA GLN A 118 10.53 -11.04 -16.53
C GLN A 118 10.62 -12.57 -16.40
N SER A 119 10.73 -13.16 -15.21
CA SER A 119 10.79 -14.62 -15.07
C SER A 119 9.41 -15.25 -14.83
N ALA A 120 9.12 -16.35 -15.52
CA ALA A 120 7.88 -17.13 -15.35
C ALA A 120 7.75 -17.75 -13.94
N SER A 121 8.87 -18.09 -13.30
CA SER A 121 8.90 -18.61 -11.93
C SER A 121 8.41 -17.60 -10.89
N MET A 122 8.63 -16.29 -11.12
CA MET A 122 8.15 -15.25 -10.23
C MET A 122 6.63 -15.16 -10.26
N ARG A 123 5.97 -15.33 -11.42
CA ARG A 123 4.49 -15.30 -11.49
C ARG A 123 3.86 -16.41 -10.64
N GLU A 124 4.42 -17.61 -10.66
CA GLU A 124 3.97 -18.73 -9.82
C GLU A 124 4.24 -18.51 -8.32
N GLU A 125 5.30 -17.79 -7.97
CA GLU A 125 5.61 -17.45 -6.59
C GLU A 125 4.67 -16.35 -6.09
N LEU A 126 4.46 -15.32 -6.91
CA LEU A 126 3.57 -14.19 -6.71
C LEU A 126 2.11 -14.67 -6.54
N ASP A 127 1.63 -15.62 -7.34
CA ASP A 127 0.30 -16.23 -7.21
C ASP A 127 0.06 -16.95 -5.87
N LYS A 128 1.13 -17.39 -5.18
CA LYS A 128 1.02 -18.01 -3.85
C LYS A 128 0.83 -16.96 -2.74
N HIS A 129 1.10 -15.69 -3.02
CA HIS A 129 0.94 -14.60 -2.08
C HIS A 129 -0.42 -13.93 -2.26
N LEU A 130 -1.39 -14.41 -1.47
CA LEU A 130 -2.66 -13.70 -1.23
C LEU A 130 -2.44 -12.24 -0.82
N ASP A 131 -1.24 -11.92 -0.33
CA ASP A 131 -0.86 -10.59 0.11
C ASP A 131 -0.93 -9.53 -1.01
N LEU A 132 -0.83 -9.95 -2.27
CA LEU A 132 -1.00 -9.08 -3.43
C LEU A 132 -2.44 -8.65 -3.68
N GLN A 133 -3.39 -9.38 -3.10
CA GLN A 133 -4.81 -9.11 -3.23
C GLN A 133 -5.33 -8.29 -2.03
N HIS A 134 -4.46 -7.92 -1.08
CA HIS A 134 -4.85 -7.05 0.01
C HIS A 134 -5.33 -5.70 -0.51
N HIS A 135 -6.45 -5.21 0.02
CA HIS A 135 -7.00 -3.89 -0.29
C HIS A 135 -6.28 -2.75 0.46
N VAL A 136 -5.14 -3.02 1.09
CA VAL A 136 -4.33 -2.06 1.85
C VAL A 136 -2.90 -1.98 1.32
N ALA A 137 -2.17 -0.93 1.69
CA ALA A 137 -0.74 -0.81 1.42
C ALA A 137 0.05 -1.93 2.13
N PRO A 138 1.20 -2.37 1.61
CA PRO A 138 2.05 -3.35 2.29
C PRO A 138 2.46 -2.93 3.70
N SER A 139 2.66 -1.63 3.94
CA SER A 139 2.97 -1.07 5.28
C SER A 139 1.83 -1.22 6.30
N CYS A 140 0.62 -1.56 5.85
CA CYS A 140 -0.55 -1.81 6.69
C CYS A 140 -0.84 -3.30 6.86
N VAL A 141 0.05 -4.19 6.40
CA VAL A 141 -0.07 -5.65 6.56
C VAL A 141 0.85 -6.09 7.69
N PHE A 142 0.26 -6.70 8.72
CA PHE A 142 0.98 -7.19 9.88
C PHE A 142 0.95 -8.73 9.91
N PRO A 143 2.04 -9.41 10.32
CA PRO A 143 2.06 -10.88 10.37
C PRO A 143 1.08 -11.45 11.39
N SER A 144 0.88 -10.72 12.51
CA SER A 144 -0.12 -11.01 13.52
C SER A 144 -0.29 -9.81 14.43
N LEU A 145 -1.48 -9.68 15.01
CA LEU A 145 -1.75 -8.78 16.13
C LEU A 145 -2.13 -9.64 17.35
N ALA A 146 -1.50 -9.38 18.48
CA ALA A 146 -1.76 -10.08 19.74
C ALA A 146 -3.06 -9.57 20.38
N VAL A 147 -3.67 -10.42 21.20
CA VAL A 147 -4.75 -9.98 22.09
C VAL A 147 -4.20 -8.94 23.05
N ASP A 148 -5.01 -7.92 23.34
CA ASP A 148 -4.69 -6.74 24.15
C ASP A 148 -3.63 -5.81 23.52
N GLU A 149 -3.17 -6.10 22.30
CA GLU A 149 -2.29 -5.20 21.56
C GLU A 149 -3.01 -3.89 21.25
N ARG A 150 -2.30 -2.77 21.46
CA ARG A 150 -2.82 -1.42 21.28
C ARG A 150 -2.40 -0.87 19.93
N ILE A 151 -3.36 -0.66 19.04
CA ILE A 151 -3.17 0.01 17.76
C ILE A 151 -3.52 1.48 17.97
N THR A 152 -2.54 2.37 17.77
CA THR A 152 -2.74 3.82 17.87
C THR A 152 -2.68 4.43 16.49
N VAL A 153 -3.71 5.20 16.11
CA VAL A 153 -3.68 5.98 14.88
C VAL A 153 -3.23 7.40 15.22
N LEU A 154 -2.11 7.81 14.65
CA LEU A 154 -1.54 9.15 14.81
C LEU A 154 -1.96 10.04 13.64
N GLY A 155 -1.84 11.35 13.80
CA GLY A 155 -2.15 12.32 12.73
C GLY A 155 -3.64 12.62 12.53
N LEU A 156 -4.51 12.02 13.35
CA LEU A 156 -5.89 12.45 13.50
C LEU A 156 -5.93 13.54 14.59
N GLY A 157 -6.89 14.47 14.51
CA GLY A 157 -7.11 15.46 15.58
C GLY A 157 -7.45 14.82 16.94
N THR A 158 -7.83 13.55 16.91
CA THR A 158 -7.97 12.64 18.05
C THR A 158 -6.88 11.56 18.00
N ARG A 159 -6.62 10.87 19.11
CA ARG A 159 -5.69 9.72 19.12
C ARG A 159 -6.47 8.44 19.41
N PRO A 160 -7.24 7.91 18.43
CA PRO A 160 -8.01 6.71 18.68
C PRO A 160 -7.05 5.55 18.95
N VAL A 161 -7.43 4.75 19.95
CA VAL A 161 -6.72 3.54 20.33
C VAL A 161 -7.69 2.38 20.17
N VAL A 162 -7.31 1.42 19.34
CA VAL A 162 -8.00 0.14 19.23
C VAL A 162 -7.22 -0.89 20.04
N VAL A 163 -7.88 -1.51 21.00
CA VAL A 163 -7.31 -2.66 21.73
C VAL A 163 -7.83 -3.91 21.06
N VAL A 164 -6.93 -4.79 20.62
CA VAL A 164 -7.30 -6.03 19.94
C VAL A 164 -7.98 -6.97 20.95
N PRO A 165 -9.29 -7.24 20.84
CA PRO A 165 -9.97 -8.09 21.79
C PRO A 165 -9.73 -9.57 21.46
N ARG A 166 -10.08 -10.44 22.41
CA ARG A 166 -10.20 -11.86 22.13
C ARG A 166 -11.26 -12.10 21.05
N CYS A 167 -11.05 -13.14 20.24
CA CYS A 167 -12.04 -13.57 19.26
C CYS A 167 -13.38 -13.84 19.98
N PRO A 168 -14.48 -13.16 19.61
CA PRO A 168 -15.75 -13.25 20.33
C PRO A 168 -16.51 -14.53 20.03
N SER A 169 -15.95 -15.43 19.22
CA SER A 169 -16.60 -16.66 18.80
C SER A 169 -15.61 -17.81 18.75
N SER A 170 -16.12 -19.02 18.95
CA SER A 170 -15.38 -20.25 18.72
C SER A 170 -16.09 -21.08 17.66
N LEU A 171 -15.33 -21.73 16.79
CA LEU A 171 -15.85 -22.65 15.78
C LEU A 171 -15.48 -24.08 16.17
N ARG A 172 -16.50 -24.88 16.46
CA ARG A 172 -16.36 -26.31 16.75
C ARG A 172 -16.70 -27.14 15.53
N LEU A 173 -15.88 -28.16 15.32
CA LEU A 173 -16.01 -29.18 14.30
C LEU A 173 -16.12 -30.54 14.99
N PRO A 174 -16.73 -31.56 14.35
CA PRO A 174 -16.71 -32.92 14.90
C PRO A 174 -15.27 -33.36 15.22
N GLY A 175 -15.01 -33.56 16.52
CA GLY A 175 -13.73 -34.02 17.07
C GLY A 175 -12.59 -32.99 17.10
N ARG A 176 -12.77 -31.72 16.71
CA ARG A 176 -11.68 -30.70 16.65
C ARG A 176 -12.18 -29.26 16.81
N SER A 177 -11.32 -28.37 17.33
CA SER A 177 -11.52 -26.91 17.33
C SER A 177 -10.83 -26.24 16.15
N ALA A 178 -11.42 -25.20 15.57
CA ALA A 178 -10.77 -24.39 14.54
C ALA A 178 -9.99 -23.21 15.16
N ARG A 179 -8.87 -22.83 14.56
CA ARG A 179 -8.07 -21.68 15.01
C ARG A 179 -8.69 -20.39 14.47
N CYS A 180 -9.11 -19.51 15.39
CA CYS A 180 -9.51 -18.14 15.07
C CYS A 180 -8.26 -17.26 14.85
N ARG A 181 -8.31 -16.37 13.86
CA ARG A 181 -7.28 -15.34 13.60
C ARG A 181 -7.97 -14.03 13.24
N LEU A 182 -7.47 -12.92 13.78
CA LEU A 182 -7.86 -11.60 13.31
C LEU A 182 -7.34 -11.44 11.88
N ARG A 183 -8.22 -11.05 10.97
CA ARG A 183 -7.94 -10.92 9.54
C ARG A 183 -7.75 -9.45 9.16
N ASP A 184 -8.72 -8.61 9.51
CA ASP A 184 -8.74 -7.20 9.12
C ASP A 184 -9.11 -6.33 10.33
N VAL A 185 -8.51 -5.15 10.41
CA VAL A 185 -8.90 -4.06 11.30
C VAL A 185 -9.20 -2.85 10.43
N HIS A 186 -10.45 -2.43 10.39
CA HIS A 186 -10.88 -1.23 9.68
C HIS A 186 -11.21 -0.14 10.70
N ILE A 187 -10.56 1.01 10.57
CA ILE A 187 -10.73 2.15 11.47
C ILE A 187 -11.39 3.28 10.69
N ASP A 188 -12.56 3.69 11.16
CA ASP A 188 -13.28 4.87 10.71
C ASP A 188 -13.09 5.96 11.76
N ALA A 189 -12.20 6.91 11.46
CA ALA A 189 -11.82 7.98 12.37
C ALA A 189 -12.96 8.99 12.60
N ASP A 190 -13.74 9.28 11.55
CA ASP A 190 -14.81 10.27 11.59
C ASP A 190 -15.96 9.80 12.48
N HIS A 191 -16.25 8.50 12.45
CA HIS A 191 -17.29 7.89 13.28
C HIS A 191 -16.77 7.30 14.60
N ALA A 192 -15.45 7.35 14.85
CA ALA A 192 -14.80 6.72 15.99
C ALA A 192 -15.13 5.23 16.14
N VAL A 193 -15.19 4.49 15.02
CA VAL A 193 -15.51 3.06 14.99
C VAL A 193 -14.31 2.25 14.52
N ALA A 194 -14.04 1.14 15.19
CA ALA A 194 -13.15 0.10 14.71
C ALA A 194 -13.94 -1.19 14.44
N ARG A 195 -13.85 -1.70 13.22
CA ARG A 195 -14.41 -3.00 12.83
C ARG A 195 -13.29 -4.01 12.72
N LEU A 196 -13.42 -5.09 13.46
CA LEU A 196 -12.47 -6.19 13.46
C LEU A 196 -13.14 -7.41 12.84
N THR A 197 -12.46 -8.04 11.89
CA THR A 197 -12.96 -9.23 11.19
C THR A 197 -12.10 -10.41 11.57
N TRP A 198 -12.73 -11.47 12.09
CA TRP A 198 -12.05 -12.72 12.39
C TRP A 198 -12.32 -13.78 11.32
N THR A 199 -11.36 -14.66 11.12
CA THR A 199 -11.51 -15.85 10.28
C THR A 199 -11.10 -17.11 11.03
N PHE A 200 -11.75 -18.21 10.68
CA PHE A 200 -11.40 -19.53 11.18
C PHE A 200 -10.65 -20.29 10.09
N GLY A 201 -9.35 -20.47 10.28
CA GLY A 201 -8.52 -21.14 9.31
C GLY A 201 -8.73 -22.65 9.34
N ARG A 202 -9.28 -23.22 8.26
CA ARG A 202 -9.20 -24.67 7.99
C ARG A 202 -9.21 -24.95 6.49
N ARG A 203 -8.39 -25.91 6.05
CA ARG A 203 -8.56 -26.57 4.76
C ARG A 203 -9.60 -27.68 4.95
N PHE A 204 -10.63 -27.68 4.12
CA PHE A 204 -11.61 -28.75 4.05
C PHE A 204 -11.28 -29.62 2.84
N ASP A 205 -11.44 -30.93 2.99
CA ASP A 205 -11.51 -31.80 1.82
C ASP A 205 -12.80 -31.47 1.07
N ARG A 206 -12.69 -31.15 -0.22
CA ARG A 206 -13.84 -30.84 -1.06
C ARG A 206 -14.71 -32.07 -1.29
N GLU A 207 -14.13 -33.27 -1.25
CA GLU A 207 -14.82 -34.54 -1.44
C GLU A 207 -15.47 -35.05 -0.13
N ALA A 208 -15.06 -34.51 1.02
CA ALA A 208 -15.60 -34.86 2.33
C ALA A 208 -15.83 -33.62 3.22
N PRO A 209 -16.72 -32.69 2.82
CA PRO A 209 -17.00 -31.51 3.61
C PRO A 209 -17.63 -31.89 4.96
N PRO A 210 -17.37 -31.11 6.03
CA PRO A 210 -17.99 -31.37 7.32
C PRO A 210 -19.51 -31.23 7.20
N ARG A 211 -20.24 -32.25 7.67
CA ARG A 211 -21.71 -32.26 7.65
C ARG A 211 -22.34 -31.27 8.65
N ARG A 212 -21.58 -30.80 9.64
CA ARG A 212 -22.03 -29.85 10.65
C ARG A 212 -20.87 -28.96 11.11
N LEU A 213 -21.17 -27.69 11.28
CA LEU A 213 -20.32 -26.66 11.87
C LEU A 213 -21.12 -26.01 12.99
N THR A 214 -20.51 -25.78 14.16
CA THR A 214 -21.17 -25.07 15.26
C THR A 214 -20.35 -23.83 15.61
N LEU A 215 -20.95 -22.67 15.43
CA LEU A 215 -20.41 -21.39 15.88
C LEU A 215 -21.00 -21.08 17.25
N GLU A 216 -20.13 -20.90 18.24
CA GLU A 216 -20.51 -20.48 19.59
C GLU A 216 -20.03 -19.04 19.79
N MET A 217 -20.91 -18.17 20.26
CA MET A 217 -20.54 -16.81 20.67
C MET A 217 -20.09 -16.84 22.13
N ALA A 218 -19.02 -16.12 22.45
CA ALA A 218 -18.69 -15.80 23.83
C ALA A 218 -19.78 -14.88 24.39
N ALA A 219 -20.31 -15.24 25.56
CA ALA A 219 -21.28 -14.43 26.30
C ALA A 219 -20.60 -13.23 26.97
#